data_AF-A0A3N2MQ89-F1
#
_entry.id   AF-A0A3N2MQ89-F1
#
_cell.length_a   1.000
_cell.length_b   1.000
_cell.length_c   1.000
_cell.angle_alpha   90.00
_cell.angle_beta   90.00
_cell.angle_gamma   90.00
#
_symmetry.space_group_name_H-M   'P 1'
#
loop_
_entity.id
_entity.type
_entity.pdbx_description
1 polymer ?
#
loop_
_entity_poly.entity_id
_entity_poly.type
_entity_poly.pdbx_seq_one_letter_code
_entity_poly.pdbx_strand_id
1 'polypeptide(L)'
;MAKKITYDKAFYRSLLLKSVPFKQGDRTLDDATATAVLLLSAKYTKLTESFNALIADAVKALKEKDEKYKDFDKKAQEFADMERIEAQIAEHDKWTEGQKDADGNDIPRPAMPSDEQVKRAKELRERADREAFYVAYADLKQAEIDLRMKHAADEVDEPTGLTSAELQGILRCIGTDGTITLAVAHPMTGKYEWSKRGFLELLAECFC
;
A
#
# COMPACT_ATOMS: atom_id res chain seq x y z
N MET A 1 -11.15 24.58 -18.60
CA MET A 1 -11.50 23.79 -17.39
C MET A 1 -10.34 22.84 -17.12
N ALA A 2 -9.97 22.62 -15.86
CA ALA A 2 -9.03 21.56 -15.52
C ALA A 2 -9.64 20.21 -15.91
N LYS A 3 -8.85 19.32 -16.51
CA LYS A 3 -9.30 17.95 -16.78
C LYS A 3 -9.53 17.23 -15.44
N LYS A 4 -10.44 16.25 -15.42
CA LYS A 4 -10.79 15.47 -14.25
C LYS A 4 -10.39 14.02 -14.44
N ILE A 5 -9.95 13.36 -13.38
CA ILE A 5 -9.70 11.91 -13.32
C ILE A 5 -10.31 11.33 -12.05
N THR A 6 -10.64 10.05 -12.07
CA THR A 6 -11.03 9.34 -10.85
C THR A 6 -9.81 9.04 -9.98
N TYR A 7 -10.02 8.83 -8.67
CA TYR A 7 -8.95 8.34 -7.80
C TYR A 7 -8.36 7.01 -8.27
N ASP A 8 -9.18 6.08 -8.75
CA ASP A 8 -8.71 4.81 -9.33
C ASP A 8 -7.69 5.03 -10.47
N LYS A 9 -8.02 5.93 -11.40
CA LYS A 9 -7.09 6.33 -12.47
C LYS A 9 -5.84 7.02 -11.92
N ALA A 10 -5.97 7.83 -10.86
CA ALA A 10 -4.83 8.46 -10.21
C ALA A 10 -3.87 7.44 -9.57
N PHE A 11 -4.40 6.40 -8.92
CA PHE A 11 -3.60 5.29 -8.37
C PHE A 11 -2.86 4.55 -9.48
N TYR A 12 -3.56 4.17 -10.55
CA TYR A 12 -2.95 3.48 -11.68
C TYR A 12 -1.82 4.30 -12.31
N ARG A 13 -2.06 5.58 -12.57
CA ARG A 13 -1.07 6.50 -13.13
C ARG A 13 0.12 6.74 -12.21
N SER A 14 -0.10 6.81 -10.89
CA SER A 14 0.98 6.85 -9.89
C SER A 14 1.91 5.63 -10.02
N LEU A 15 1.34 4.43 -10.18
CA LEU A 15 2.09 3.18 -10.34
C LEU A 15 2.83 3.11 -11.68
N LEU A 16 2.23 3.62 -12.76
CA LEU A 16 2.91 3.70 -14.06
C LEU A 16 4.15 4.60 -14.01
N LEU A 17 4.05 5.76 -13.37
CA LEU A 17 5.20 6.68 -13.25
C LEU A 17 6.32 6.06 -12.41
N LYS A 18 6.00 5.29 -11.36
CA LYS A 18 6.99 4.51 -10.58
C LYS A 18 7.71 3.44 -11.40
N SER A 19 7.13 3.04 -12.54
CA SER A 19 7.72 2.06 -13.45
C SER A 19 8.67 2.69 -14.47
N VAL A 20 8.81 4.02 -14.51
CA VAL A 20 9.75 4.72 -15.39
C VAL A 20 11.16 4.66 -14.79
N PRO A 21 12.13 3.98 -15.44
CA PRO A 21 13.49 3.92 -14.94
C PRO A 21 14.24 5.21 -15.26
N PHE A 22 15.01 5.68 -14.28
CA PHE A 22 15.92 6.82 -14.48
C PHE A 22 17.20 6.41 -15.23
N LYS A 23 17.52 5.11 -15.23
CA LYS A 23 18.63 4.50 -15.95
C LYS A 23 18.26 3.12 -16.48
N GLN A 24 18.61 2.83 -17.73
CA GLN A 24 18.39 1.53 -18.38
C GLN A 24 19.63 1.14 -19.20
N GLY A 25 20.41 0.20 -18.68
CA GLY A 25 21.75 -0.09 -19.21
C GLY A 25 22.64 1.15 -19.10
N ASP A 26 23.25 1.56 -20.21
CA ASP A 26 24.11 2.75 -20.27
C ASP A 26 23.34 4.05 -20.56
N ARG A 27 22.02 3.99 -20.66
CA ARG A 27 21.17 5.16 -20.97
C ARG A 27 20.57 5.72 -19.69
N THR A 28 20.51 7.05 -19.59
CA THR A 28 19.98 7.77 -18.42
C THR A 28 19.02 8.85 -18.92
N LEU A 29 17.96 9.11 -18.16
CA LEU A 29 17.08 10.26 -18.43
C LEU A 29 17.89 11.55 -18.28
N ASP A 30 17.68 12.51 -19.18
CA ASP A 30 18.19 13.86 -18.98
C ASP A 30 17.52 14.52 -17.77
N ASP A 31 18.22 15.47 -17.15
CA ASP A 31 17.77 16.11 -15.89
C ASP A 31 16.39 16.76 -16.02
N ALA A 32 16.06 17.33 -17.17
CA ALA A 32 14.76 17.97 -17.38
C ALA A 32 13.63 16.92 -17.40
N THR A 33 13.78 15.85 -18.17
CA THR A 33 12.83 14.74 -18.20
C THR A 33 12.73 14.03 -16.85
N ALA A 34 13.86 13.77 -16.20
CA ALA A 34 13.91 13.17 -14.86
C ALA A 34 13.14 14.03 -13.84
N THR A 35 13.36 15.34 -13.86
CA THR A 35 12.65 16.30 -13.00
C THR A 35 11.16 16.30 -13.29
N ALA A 36 10.74 16.28 -14.56
CA ALA A 36 9.33 16.24 -14.94
C ALA A 36 8.64 14.97 -14.41
N VAL A 37 9.27 13.80 -14.56
CA VAL A 37 8.75 12.54 -14.02
C VAL A 37 8.64 12.59 -12.50
N LEU A 38 9.64 13.13 -11.78
CA LEU A 38 9.60 13.28 -10.32
C LEU A 38 8.47 14.22 -9.87
N LEU A 39 8.34 15.39 -10.50
CA LEU A 39 7.30 16.35 -10.15
C LEU A 39 5.90 15.79 -10.43
N LEU A 40 5.72 15.10 -11.56
CA LEU A 40 4.45 14.47 -11.89
C LEU A 40 4.12 13.33 -10.92
N SER A 41 5.10 12.49 -10.60
CA SER A 41 4.97 11.43 -9.59
C SER A 41 4.58 11.99 -8.22
N ALA A 42 5.17 13.12 -7.81
CA ALA A 42 4.83 13.79 -6.56
C ALA A 42 3.38 14.32 -6.58
N LYS A 43 2.92 14.88 -7.70
CA LYS A 43 1.51 15.34 -7.84
C LYS A 43 0.53 14.18 -7.71
N TYR A 44 0.78 13.06 -8.38
CA TYR A 44 -0.07 11.86 -8.26
C TYR A 44 0.02 11.23 -6.85
N THR A 45 1.19 11.25 -6.21
CA THR A 45 1.35 10.81 -4.82
C THR A 45 0.46 11.62 -3.88
N LYS A 46 0.43 12.96 -4.02
CA LYS A 46 -0.47 13.82 -3.23
C LYS A 46 -1.95 13.49 -3.42
N LEU A 47 -2.37 13.11 -4.64
CA LEU A 47 -3.75 12.65 -4.87
C LEU A 47 -4.02 11.35 -4.10
N THR A 48 -3.10 10.38 -4.15
CA THR A 48 -3.26 9.12 -3.39
C THR A 48 -3.24 9.32 -1.88
N GLU A 49 -2.46 10.28 -1.37
CA GLU A 49 -2.46 10.67 0.05
C GLU A 49 -3.77 11.33 0.45
N SER A 50 -4.31 12.21 -0.40
CA SER A 50 -5.59 12.88 -0.18
C SER A 50 -6.75 11.88 -0.14
N PHE A 51 -6.73 10.86 -1.01
CA PHE A 51 -7.67 9.74 -0.94
C PHE A 51 -7.56 9.00 0.39
N ASN A 52 -6.35 8.64 0.82
CA ASN A 52 -6.16 7.91 2.07
C ASN A 52 -6.61 8.74 3.28
N ALA A 53 -6.39 10.06 3.28
CA ALA A 53 -6.89 10.97 4.30
C ALA A 53 -8.44 11.01 4.31
N LEU A 54 -9.06 11.13 3.15
CA LEU A 54 -10.52 11.08 3.01
C LEU A 54 -11.12 9.79 3.58
N ILE A 55 -10.51 8.64 3.28
CA ILE A 55 -10.95 7.34 3.83
C ILE A 55 -10.74 7.27 5.34
N ALA A 56 -9.59 7.76 5.84
CA ALA A 56 -9.31 7.79 7.27
C ALA A 56 -10.34 8.65 8.03
N ASP A 57 -10.69 9.82 7.50
CA ASP A 57 -11.71 10.70 8.08
C ASP A 57 -13.10 10.05 8.04
N ALA A 58 -13.45 9.37 6.95
CA ALA A 58 -14.72 8.64 6.85
C ALA A 58 -14.80 7.47 7.85
N VAL A 59 -13.73 6.70 8.02
CA VAL A 59 -13.64 5.63 9.02
C VAL A 59 -13.73 6.18 10.44
N LYS A 60 -13.06 7.31 10.72
CA LYS A 60 -13.16 8.00 12.01
C LYS A 60 -14.60 8.42 12.30
N ALA A 61 -15.26 9.03 11.33
CA ALA A 61 -16.66 9.44 11.46
C ALA A 61 -17.62 8.25 11.66
N LEU A 62 -17.32 7.07 11.09
CA LEU A 62 -18.09 5.84 11.36
C LEU A 62 -17.92 5.39 12.82
N LYS A 63 -16.68 5.38 13.33
CA LYS A 63 -16.39 5.02 14.73
C LYS A 63 -17.07 5.94 15.73
N GLU A 64 -17.13 7.24 15.44
CA GLU A 64 -17.75 8.24 16.31
C GLU A 64 -19.29 8.14 16.35
N LYS A 65 -19.92 7.54 15.33
CA LYS A 65 -21.39 7.48 15.21
C LYS A 65 -22.02 6.22 15.79
N ASP A 66 -21.30 5.10 15.78
CA ASP A 66 -21.85 3.81 16.15
C ASP A 66 -21.28 3.35 17.50
N GLU A 67 -22.15 3.15 18.49
CA GLU A 67 -21.78 2.70 19.84
C GLU A 67 -21.00 1.39 19.83
N LYS A 68 -21.14 0.53 18.82
CA LYS A 68 -20.34 -0.71 18.72
C LYS A 68 -18.85 -0.46 18.54
N TYR A 69 -18.46 0.73 18.09
CA TYR A 69 -17.06 1.16 17.95
C TYR A 69 -16.56 2.02 19.12
N LYS A 70 -17.33 2.12 20.20
CA LYS A 70 -16.90 2.80 21.42
C LYS A 70 -15.65 2.13 21.99
N ASP A 71 -14.64 2.94 22.31
CA ASP A 71 -13.32 2.52 22.78
C ASP A 71 -12.60 1.54 21.83
N PHE A 72 -13.01 1.46 20.55
CA PHE A 72 -12.52 0.46 19.61
C PHE A 72 -11.00 0.49 19.46
N ASP A 73 -10.40 1.66 19.31
CA ASP A 73 -8.95 1.77 19.11
C ASP A 73 -8.16 1.30 20.34
N LYS A 74 -8.66 1.59 21.54
CA LYS A 74 -8.09 1.10 22.79
C LYS A 74 -8.18 -0.43 22.86
N LYS A 75 -9.37 -0.99 22.58
CA LYS A 75 -9.59 -2.44 22.57
C LYS A 75 -8.74 -3.14 21.52
N ALA A 76 -8.60 -2.54 20.33
CA ALA A 76 -7.76 -3.06 19.26
C ALA A 76 -6.30 -3.14 19.69
N GLN A 77 -5.78 -2.09 20.36
CA GLN A 77 -4.43 -2.13 20.91
C GLN A 77 -4.27 -3.21 21.98
N GLU A 78 -5.21 -3.32 22.92
CA GLU A 78 -5.19 -4.34 23.97
C GLU A 78 -5.17 -5.76 23.41
N PHE A 79 -6.02 -6.03 22.41
CA PHE A 79 -6.09 -7.35 21.79
C PHE A 79 -4.89 -7.64 20.86
N ALA A 80 -4.36 -6.64 20.15
CA ALA A 80 -3.12 -6.81 19.39
C ALA A 80 -1.93 -7.11 20.31
N ASP A 81 -1.84 -6.46 21.47
CA ASP A 81 -0.81 -6.77 22.47
C ASP A 81 -0.96 -8.17 23.06
N MET A 82 -2.20 -8.61 23.30
CA MET A 82 -2.49 -9.99 23.72
C MET A 82 -2.01 -11.00 22.67
N GLU A 83 -2.41 -10.83 21.40
CA GLU A 83 -2.02 -11.71 20.30
C GLU A 83 -0.50 -11.75 20.10
N ARG A 84 0.17 -10.61 20.26
CA ARG A 84 1.64 -10.53 20.21
C ARG A 84 2.31 -11.33 21.33
N ILE A 85 1.79 -11.23 22.57
CA ILE A 85 2.31 -12.00 23.70
C ILE A 85 2.08 -13.51 23.48
N GLU A 86 0.89 -13.89 23.01
CA GLU A 86 0.58 -15.30 22.71
C GLU A 86 1.48 -15.87 21.59
N ALA A 87 1.74 -15.07 20.55
CA ALA A 87 2.68 -15.44 19.50
C ALA A 87 4.11 -15.63 20.04
N GLN A 88 4.57 -14.72 20.89
CA GLN A 88 5.90 -14.81 21.51
C GLN A 88 6.04 -16.06 22.40
N ILE A 89 5.00 -16.42 23.16
CA ILE A 89 4.98 -17.67 23.94
C ILE A 89 5.06 -18.88 22.99
N ALA A 90 4.23 -18.89 21.94
CA ALA A 90 4.21 -19.99 20.99
C ALA A 90 5.54 -20.14 20.23
N GLU A 91 6.21 -19.05 19.89
CA GLU A 91 7.54 -19.05 19.27
C GLU A 91 8.60 -19.57 20.25
N HIS A 92 8.58 -19.11 21.50
CA HIS A 92 9.48 -19.61 22.55
C HIS A 92 9.31 -21.13 22.78
N ASP A 93 8.08 -21.62 22.81
CA ASP A 93 7.76 -23.03 23.09
C ASP A 93 8.02 -23.95 21.89
N LYS A 94 7.94 -23.43 20.66
CA LYS A 94 8.26 -24.16 19.43
C LYS A 94 9.74 -24.10 19.04
N TRP A 95 10.50 -23.19 19.65
CA TRP A 95 11.93 -23.07 19.36
C TRP A 95 12.68 -24.34 19.77
N THR A 96 13.62 -24.75 18.92
CA THR A 96 14.46 -25.92 19.14
C THR A 96 15.93 -25.56 19.10
N GLU A 97 16.73 -26.21 19.95
CA GLU A 97 18.17 -25.97 20.00
C GLU A 97 18.84 -26.33 18.67
N GLY A 98 19.66 -25.42 18.15
CA GLY A 98 20.34 -25.58 16.85
C GLY A 98 19.48 -25.23 15.63
N GLN A 99 18.29 -24.64 15.81
CA GLN A 99 17.48 -24.14 14.70
C GLN A 99 18.23 -23.05 13.92
N LYS A 100 18.22 -23.16 12.58
CA LYS A 100 18.89 -22.22 11.66
C LYS A 100 17.89 -21.52 10.75
N ASP A 101 18.22 -20.31 10.33
CA ASP A 101 17.48 -19.57 9.31
C ASP A 101 17.80 -20.07 7.88
N ALA A 102 17.19 -19.43 6.88
CA ALA A 102 17.40 -19.77 5.47
C ALA A 102 18.85 -19.56 4.99
N ASP A 103 19.62 -18.74 5.70
CA ASP A 103 21.01 -18.40 5.40
C ASP A 103 22.01 -19.24 6.23
N GLY A 104 21.51 -20.14 7.09
CA GLY A 104 22.30 -21.05 7.91
C GLY A 104 22.76 -20.47 9.26
N ASN A 105 22.31 -19.27 9.62
CA ASN A 105 22.62 -18.64 10.91
C ASN A 105 21.75 -19.23 12.01
N ASP A 106 22.30 -19.31 13.22
CA ASP A 106 21.57 -19.83 14.37
C ASP A 106 20.48 -18.83 14.80
N ILE A 107 19.26 -19.34 14.98
CA ILE A 107 18.13 -18.54 15.46
C ILE A 107 18.18 -18.55 17.00
N PRO A 108 18.38 -17.40 17.66
CA PRO A 108 18.38 -17.35 19.12
C PRO A 108 17.00 -17.70 19.66
N ARG A 109 16.97 -18.36 20.82
CA ARG A 109 15.70 -18.64 21.51
C ARG A 109 14.98 -17.32 21.80
N PRO A 110 13.70 -17.16 21.38
CA PRO A 110 12.91 -16.00 21.76
C PRO A 110 12.86 -15.85 23.27
N ALA A 111 12.85 -14.63 23.80
CA ALA A 111 12.67 -14.43 25.24
C ALA A 111 11.22 -14.74 25.64
N MET A 112 11.01 -15.38 26.79
CA MET A 112 9.66 -15.54 27.34
C MET A 112 9.12 -14.17 27.81
N PRO A 113 7.84 -13.84 27.57
CA PRO A 113 7.21 -12.68 28.21
C PRO A 113 7.23 -12.78 29.73
N SER A 114 7.12 -11.65 30.43
CA SER A 114 7.04 -11.66 31.90
C SER A 114 5.74 -12.27 32.40
N ASP A 115 5.74 -12.80 33.63
CA ASP A 115 4.53 -13.38 34.24
C ASP A 115 3.35 -12.40 34.28
N GLU A 116 3.62 -11.11 34.49
CA GLU A 116 2.61 -10.05 34.44
C GLU A 116 2.01 -9.89 33.04
N GLN A 117 2.84 -9.97 31.99
CA GLN A 117 2.39 -9.90 30.60
C GLN A 117 1.54 -11.12 30.24
N VAL A 118 1.98 -12.33 30.62
CA VAL A 118 1.23 -13.58 30.41
C VAL A 118 -0.12 -13.54 31.12
N LYS A 119 -0.15 -13.09 32.38
CA LYS A 119 -1.39 -12.95 33.15
C LYS A 119 -2.35 -11.97 32.49
N ARG A 120 -1.88 -10.79 32.08
CA ARG A 120 -2.70 -9.77 31.41
C ARG A 120 -3.24 -10.27 30.07
N ALA A 121 -2.44 -10.98 29.27
CA ALA A 121 -2.89 -11.58 28.02
C ALA A 121 -4.01 -12.60 28.27
N LYS A 122 -3.88 -13.45 29.29
CA LYS A 122 -4.93 -14.40 29.68
C LYS A 122 -6.23 -13.70 30.09
N GLU A 123 -6.15 -12.67 30.93
CA GLU A 123 -7.32 -11.88 31.33
C GLU A 123 -8.03 -11.22 30.13
N LEU A 124 -7.28 -10.71 29.15
CA LEU A 124 -7.82 -10.17 27.92
C LEU A 124 -8.45 -11.25 27.02
N ARG A 125 -7.84 -12.45 26.96
CA ARG A 125 -8.35 -13.59 26.17
C ARG A 125 -9.73 -14.04 26.65
N GLU A 126 -9.97 -13.98 27.96
CA GLU A 126 -11.19 -14.40 28.64
C GLU A 126 -12.24 -13.28 28.75
N ARG A 127 -11.96 -12.08 28.20
CA ARG A 127 -12.86 -10.93 28.28
C ARG A 127 -14.17 -11.19 27.53
N ALA A 128 -15.30 -10.95 28.20
CA ALA A 128 -16.63 -11.31 27.67
C ALA A 128 -17.03 -10.56 26.38
N ASP A 129 -16.48 -9.38 26.13
CA ASP A 129 -16.74 -8.58 24.92
C ASP A 129 -15.77 -8.89 23.77
N ARG A 130 -14.87 -9.86 23.91
CA ARG A 130 -13.85 -10.20 22.91
C ARG A 130 -14.48 -10.61 21.58
N GLU A 131 -15.44 -11.51 21.60
CA GLU A 131 -16.11 -11.98 20.38
C GLU A 131 -16.84 -10.83 19.67
N ALA A 132 -17.59 -10.02 20.44
CA ALA A 132 -18.27 -8.84 19.92
C ALA A 132 -17.28 -7.82 19.31
N PHE A 133 -16.09 -7.66 19.90
CA PHE A 133 -15.04 -6.83 19.33
C PHE A 133 -14.55 -7.36 17.97
N TYR A 134 -14.27 -8.66 17.81
CA TYR A 134 -13.80 -9.18 16.53
C TYR A 134 -14.87 -9.11 15.43
N VAL A 135 -16.15 -9.27 15.78
CA VAL A 135 -17.26 -9.01 14.86
C VAL A 135 -17.24 -7.55 14.42
N ALA A 136 -17.16 -6.61 15.37
CA ALA A 136 -17.06 -5.19 15.05
C ALA A 136 -15.80 -4.86 14.24
N TYR A 137 -14.67 -5.55 14.48
CA TYR A 137 -13.44 -5.37 13.74
C TYR A 137 -13.59 -5.79 12.27
N ALA A 138 -14.19 -6.96 12.03
CA ALA A 138 -14.50 -7.44 10.68
C ALA A 138 -15.47 -6.49 9.95
N ASP A 139 -16.52 -6.04 10.64
CA ASP A 139 -17.48 -5.07 10.11
C ASP A 139 -16.80 -3.75 9.70
N LEU A 140 -15.92 -3.22 10.55
CA LEU A 140 -15.20 -1.97 10.27
C LEU A 140 -14.26 -2.14 9.07
N LYS A 141 -13.61 -3.30 8.93
CA LYS A 141 -12.75 -3.60 7.78
C LYS A 141 -13.55 -3.67 6.49
N GLN A 142 -14.73 -4.30 6.51
CA GLN A 142 -15.61 -4.31 5.34
C GLN A 142 -16.10 -2.90 5.01
N ALA A 143 -16.49 -2.11 6.02
CA ALA A 143 -16.91 -0.72 5.82
C ALA A 143 -15.78 0.15 5.22
N GLU A 144 -14.52 -0.03 5.63
CA GLU A 144 -13.38 0.64 5.01
C GLU A 144 -13.24 0.27 3.52
N ILE A 145 -13.39 -1.01 3.18
CA ILE A 145 -13.35 -1.48 1.79
C ILE A 145 -14.47 -0.84 0.97
N ASP A 146 -15.69 -0.83 1.50
CA ASP A 146 -16.86 -0.25 0.83
C ASP A 146 -16.69 1.26 0.63
N LEU A 147 -16.15 1.98 1.63
CA LEU A 147 -15.79 3.40 1.50
C LEU A 147 -14.75 3.62 0.41
N ARG A 148 -13.70 2.79 0.36
CA ARG A 148 -12.67 2.87 -0.70
C ARG A 148 -13.29 2.66 -2.07
N MET A 149 -14.11 1.63 -2.26
CA MET A 149 -14.78 1.37 -3.53
C MET A 149 -15.71 2.52 -3.94
N LYS A 150 -16.47 3.05 -2.99
CA LYS A 150 -17.37 4.19 -3.22
C LYS A 150 -16.61 5.43 -3.70
N HIS A 151 -15.54 5.79 -2.98
CA HIS A 151 -14.79 7.01 -3.26
C HIS A 151 -13.76 6.85 -4.39
N ALA A 152 -13.41 5.63 -4.81
CA ALA A 152 -12.48 5.40 -5.92
C ALA A 152 -12.97 6.00 -7.25
N ALA A 153 -14.29 6.13 -7.42
CA ALA A 153 -14.94 6.73 -8.58
C ALA A 153 -15.04 8.26 -8.49
N ASP A 154 -14.73 8.88 -7.34
CA ASP A 154 -14.79 10.32 -7.20
C ASP A 154 -13.74 11.02 -8.08
N GLU A 155 -14.14 12.14 -8.67
CA GLU A 155 -13.30 12.91 -9.58
C GLU A 155 -12.44 13.97 -8.87
N VAL A 156 -11.17 14.04 -9.26
CA VAL A 156 -10.20 15.05 -8.81
C VAL A 156 -9.57 15.75 -10.00
N ASP A 157 -8.96 16.91 -9.75
CA ASP A 157 -8.22 17.62 -10.78
C ASP A 157 -7.02 16.80 -11.26
N GLU A 158 -6.94 16.64 -12.58
CA GLU A 158 -5.87 15.92 -13.23
C GLU A 158 -4.60 16.77 -13.26
N PRO A 159 -3.46 16.24 -12.77
CA PRO A 159 -2.17 16.90 -12.95
C PRO A 159 -1.86 17.08 -14.43
N THR A 160 -1.30 18.24 -14.79
CA THR A 160 -0.74 18.43 -16.14
C THR A 160 0.31 17.36 -16.43
N GLY A 161 0.12 16.63 -17.52
CA GLY A 161 0.96 15.51 -17.92
C GLY A 161 2.31 15.92 -18.51
N LEU A 162 2.93 15.00 -19.25
CA LEU A 162 4.24 15.15 -19.87
C LEU A 162 4.11 15.85 -21.23
N THR A 163 5.08 16.69 -21.53
CA THR A 163 5.28 17.23 -22.87
C THR A 163 5.83 16.17 -23.82
N SER A 164 5.70 16.41 -25.13
CA SER A 164 6.28 15.52 -26.15
C SER A 164 7.80 15.38 -26.00
N ALA A 165 8.51 16.43 -25.59
CA ALA A 165 9.95 16.40 -25.38
C ALA A 165 10.34 15.51 -24.19
N GLU A 166 9.61 15.60 -23.08
CA GLU A 166 9.82 14.75 -21.91
C GLU A 166 9.52 13.27 -22.23
N LEU A 167 8.43 12.99 -22.97
CA LEU A 167 8.12 11.63 -23.40
C LEU A 167 9.22 11.06 -24.32
N GLN A 168 9.80 11.88 -25.21
CA GLN A 168 10.94 11.48 -26.03
C GLN A 168 12.19 11.17 -25.18
N GLY A 169 12.43 11.91 -24.09
CA GLY A 169 13.49 11.60 -23.14
C GLY A 169 13.31 10.21 -22.51
N ILE A 170 12.07 9.90 -22.09
CA ILE A 170 11.69 8.58 -21.57
C ILE A 170 11.91 7.48 -22.62
N LEU A 171 11.44 7.69 -23.84
CA LEU A 171 11.64 6.77 -24.97
C LEU A 171 13.12 6.47 -25.22
N ARG A 172 13.98 7.51 -25.21
CA ARG A 172 15.43 7.33 -25.42
C ARG A 172 16.08 6.52 -24.32
N CYS A 173 15.70 6.76 -23.06
CA CYS A 173 16.20 6.00 -21.91
C CYS A 173 15.78 4.52 -22.00
N ILE A 174 14.49 4.25 -22.17
CA ILE A 174 13.93 2.89 -22.08
C ILE A 174 14.22 2.06 -23.35
N GLY A 175 14.09 2.69 -24.52
CA GLY A 175 14.06 2.01 -25.82
C GLY A 175 12.75 1.24 -26.05
N THR A 176 12.51 0.78 -27.28
CA THR A 176 11.25 0.11 -27.64
C THR A 176 11.28 -1.40 -27.50
N ASP A 177 12.47 -2.00 -27.48
CA ASP A 177 12.65 -3.45 -27.58
C ASP A 177 12.87 -4.13 -26.23
N GLY A 178 12.28 -5.32 -26.07
CA GLY A 178 12.33 -6.13 -24.86
C GLY A 178 11.20 -5.81 -23.89
N THR A 179 11.41 -6.16 -22.62
CA THR A 179 10.41 -6.04 -21.56
C THR A 179 10.79 -5.02 -20.47
N ILE A 180 9.79 -4.60 -19.70
CA ILE A 180 9.90 -3.78 -18.50
C ILE A 180 8.98 -4.33 -17.42
N THR A 181 9.40 -4.23 -16.17
CA THR A 181 8.59 -4.59 -15.00
C THR A 181 7.77 -3.39 -14.57
N LEU A 182 6.46 -3.58 -14.48
CA LEU A 182 5.57 -2.59 -13.90
C LEU A 182 5.49 -2.74 -12.38
N ALA A 183 5.33 -1.62 -11.68
CA ALA A 183 5.00 -1.59 -10.26
C ALA A 183 3.59 -2.13 -9.94
N VAL A 184 2.80 -2.47 -10.97
CA VAL A 184 1.45 -3.03 -10.86
C VAL A 184 1.18 -3.96 -12.03
N ALA A 185 0.42 -5.04 -11.81
CA ALA A 185 -0.09 -5.86 -12.89
C ALA A 185 -1.06 -5.06 -13.76
N HIS A 186 -0.96 -5.17 -15.09
CA HIS A 186 -1.90 -4.47 -15.97
C HIS A 186 -3.34 -4.99 -15.79
N PRO A 187 -4.36 -4.11 -15.70
CA PRO A 187 -5.73 -4.52 -15.40
C PRO A 187 -6.32 -5.55 -16.37
N MET A 188 -5.95 -5.51 -17.66
CA MET A 188 -6.50 -6.45 -18.65
C MET A 188 -5.68 -7.72 -18.84
N THR A 189 -4.37 -7.68 -18.56
CA THR A 189 -3.49 -8.83 -18.90
C THR A 189 -2.96 -9.55 -17.67
N GLY A 190 -3.06 -8.95 -16.48
CA GLY A 190 -2.59 -9.53 -15.22
C GLY A 190 -1.07 -9.73 -15.14
N LYS A 191 -0.30 -9.25 -16.13
CA LYS A 191 1.16 -9.43 -16.20
C LYS A 191 1.91 -8.28 -15.55
N TYR A 192 3.00 -8.61 -14.86
CA TYR A 192 3.95 -7.66 -14.30
C TYR A 192 5.08 -7.31 -15.27
N GLU A 193 5.48 -8.24 -16.14
CA GLU A 193 6.38 -7.95 -17.25
C GLU A 193 5.59 -7.63 -18.51
N TRP A 194 5.98 -6.55 -19.19
CA TRP A 194 5.31 -6.08 -20.39
C TRP A 194 6.32 -5.59 -21.42
N SER A 195 5.91 -5.49 -22.69
CA SER A 195 6.77 -4.96 -23.74
C SER A 195 7.04 -3.49 -23.48
N LYS A 196 8.30 -3.06 -23.69
CA LYS A 196 8.67 -1.65 -23.50
C LYS A 196 7.85 -0.73 -24.40
N ARG A 197 7.62 -1.14 -25.66
CA ARG A 197 6.72 -0.43 -26.57
C ARG A 197 5.32 -0.24 -26.00
N GLY A 198 4.69 -1.31 -25.50
CA GLY A 198 3.33 -1.22 -24.94
C GLY A 198 3.28 -0.32 -23.71
N PHE A 199 4.30 -0.38 -22.86
CA PHE A 199 4.45 0.56 -21.74
C PHE A 199 4.57 2.02 -22.20
N LEU A 200 5.36 2.30 -23.23
CA LEU A 200 5.53 3.65 -23.77
C LEU A 200 4.25 4.19 -24.43
N GLU A 201 3.51 3.34 -25.15
CA GLU A 201 2.20 3.67 -25.71
C GLU A 201 1.20 4.03 -24.60
N LEU A 202 1.20 3.25 -23.51
CA LEU A 202 0.36 3.50 -22.34
C LEU A 202 0.75 4.78 -21.59
N LEU A 203 2.05 5.08 -21.46
CA LEU A 203 2.50 6.36 -20.89
C LEU A 203 2.00 7.53 -21.74
N ALA A 204 2.08 7.43 -23.05
CA ALA A 204 1.58 8.47 -23.96
C ALA A 204 0.07 8.66 -23.79
N GLU A 205 -0.71 7.58 -23.75
CA GLU A 205 -2.16 7.65 -23.53
C GLU A 205 -2.54 8.25 -22.17
N CYS A 206 -1.76 7.97 -21.12
CA CYS A 206 -2.06 8.42 -19.78
C CYS A 206 -1.60 9.84 -19.46
N PHE A 207 -0.59 10.36 -20.18
CA PHE A 207 0.10 11.59 -19.78
C PHE A 207 0.28 12.62 -20.90
N CYS A 208 -0.24 12.40 -22.12
CA CYS A 208 -0.26 13.38 -23.21
C CYS A 208 -1.69 13.72 -23.63
#